data_AF-A0A3B8RX06-F1
#
_entry.id   AF-A0A3B8RX06-F1
#
_cell.length_a   1.000
_cell.length_b   1.000
_cell.length_c   1.000
_cell.angle_alpha   90.00
_cell.angle_beta   90.00
_cell.angle_gamma   90.00
#
_symmetry.space_group_name_H-M   'P 1'
#
loop_
_entity.id
_entity.type
_entity.pdbx_description
1 polymer ?
#
loop_
_entity_poly.entity_id
_entity_poly.type
_entity_poly.pdbx_seq_one_letter_code
_entity_poly.pdbx_strand_id
1 'polypeptide(L)' 'MHGIVCELCSYGVAKNIRKLSFIDATQADNGVKVDVENQRIFITLLDNTPLDKAALFKAIESGGYKPIEVIAGSQEEEQE' A
#
# COMPACT_ATOMS: atom_id res chain seq x y z
N MET A 1 -2.22 1.91 -9.36
CA MET A 1 -3.03 3.11 -8.99
C MET A 1 -2.55 4.28 -9.82
N HIS A 2 -3.28 5.40 -9.87
CA HIS A 2 -2.88 6.57 -10.66
C HIS A 2 -2.60 7.78 -9.80
N GLY A 3 -1.62 8.59 -10.22
CA GLY A 3 -1.38 9.94 -9.68
C GLY A 3 -0.12 10.07 -8.83
N ILE A 4 0.63 8.99 -8.59
CA ILE A 4 1.90 9.05 -7.87
C ILE A 4 2.97 9.57 -8.83
N VAL A 5 3.37 10.82 -8.65
CA VAL A 5 4.34 11.52 -9.51
C VAL A 5 5.58 12.01 -8.76
N CYS A 6 5.58 11.91 -7.43
CA CYS A 6 6.70 12.34 -6.62
C CYS A 6 6.81 11.51 -5.33
N GLU A 7 8.04 11.16 -4.93
CA GLU A 7 8.31 10.35 -3.74
C GLU A 7 7.76 11.00 -2.47
N LEU A 8 7.99 12.31 -2.32
CA LEU A 8 7.47 13.10 -1.19
C LEU A 8 5.92 13.11 -1.15
N CYS A 9 5.27 13.12 -2.31
CA CYS A 9 3.82 13.10 -2.46
C CYS A 9 3.27 11.74 -2.02
N SER A 10 3.99 10.67 -2.31
CA SER A 10 3.60 9.31 -1.93
C SER A 10 3.82 8.99 -0.45
N TYR A 11 4.69 9.74 0.22
CA TYR A 11 4.94 9.57 1.65
C TYR A 11 3.67 9.77 2.49
N GLY A 12 2.81 10.73 2.10
CA GLY A 12 1.55 11.01 2.79
C GLY A 12 0.60 9.80 2.78
N VAL A 13 0.45 9.15 1.62
CA VAL A 13 -0.40 7.95 1.51
C VAL A 13 0.23 6.76 2.24
N ALA A 14 1.55 6.57 2.13
CA ALA A 14 2.24 5.52 2.86
C ALA A 14 2.04 5.67 4.38
N LYS A 15 2.15 6.89 4.91
CA LYS A 15 1.91 7.20 6.33
C LYS A 15 0.48 6.89 6.77
N ASN A 16 -0.52 7.09 5.90
CA ASN A 16 -1.90 6.75 6.21
C ASN A 16 -2.11 5.23 6.25
N ILE A 17 -1.54 4.50 5.29
CA ILE A 17 -1.64 3.05 5.22
C ILE A 17 -0.94 2.40 6.42
N ARG A 18 0.25 2.89 6.82
CA ARG A 18 1.00 2.39 7.99
C ARG A 18 0.24 2.44 9.32
N LYS A 19 -0.83 3.23 9.43
CA LYS A 19 -1.66 3.32 10.63
C LYS A 19 -2.76 2.27 10.69
N LEU A 20 -2.98 1.52 9.61
CA LEU A 20 -4.02 0.50 9.55
C LEU A 20 -3.61 -0.68 10.44
N SER A 21 -4.57 -1.18 11.22
CA SER A 21 -4.32 -2.19 12.26
C SER A 21 -3.90 -3.56 11.75
N PHE A 22 -4.00 -3.80 10.44
CA PHE A 22 -3.63 -5.04 9.77
C PHE A 22 -2.28 -4.95 9.05
N ILE A 23 -1.59 -3.82 9.13
CA ILE A 23 -0.28 -3.61 8.51
C ILE A 23 0.81 -3.95 9.51
N ASP A 24 1.78 -4.75 9.07
CA ASP A 24 2.93 -5.10 9.89
C ASP A 24 4.03 -4.04 9.79
N ALA A 25 3.99 -3.08 10.71
CA ALA A 25 4.98 -2.02 10.79
C ALA A 25 6.38 -2.49 11.24
N THR A 26 6.54 -3.75 11.67
CA THR A 26 7.86 -4.29 12.08
C THR A 26 8.74 -4.66 10.89
N GLN A 27 8.12 -4.82 9.72
CA GLN A 27 8.78 -5.19 8.47
C GLN A 27 9.45 -3.98 7.79
N ALA A 28 10.29 -4.25 6.79
CA ALA A 28 10.95 -3.22 5.99
C ALA A 28 9.96 -2.16 5.49
N ASP A 29 10.41 -0.90 5.41
CA ASP A 29 9.57 0.26 5.07
C ASP A 29 8.34 0.45 5.97
N ASN A 30 8.38 -0.07 7.21
CA ASN A 30 7.25 -0.16 8.13
C ASN A 30 6.04 -0.87 7.50
N GLY A 31 6.30 -1.95 6.75
CA GLY A 31 5.27 -2.76 6.11
C GLY A 31 4.56 -2.08 4.94
N VAL A 32 5.01 -0.91 4.49
CA VAL A 32 4.42 -0.21 3.34
C VAL A 32 5.52 0.37 2.47
N LYS A 33 5.71 -0.24 1.30
CA LYS A 33 6.63 0.20 0.25
C LYS A 33 5.84 0.81 -0.89
N VAL A 34 6.22 2.02 -1.31
CA VAL A 34 5.66 2.66 -2.51
C VAL A 34 6.66 2.49 -3.63
N ASP A 35 6.19 1.95 -4.75
CA ASP A 35 6.88 1.93 -6.02
C ASP A 35 6.27 3.03 -6.91
N VAL A 36 6.98 4.15 -6.99
CA VAL A 36 6.58 5.32 -7.79
C VAL A 36 6.69 5.02 -9.28
N GLU A 37 7.71 4.27 -9.70
CA GLU A 37 7.98 3.95 -11.10
C GLU A 37 6.84 3.13 -11.71
N ASN A 38 6.38 2.12 -10.98
CA ASN A 38 5.28 1.26 -11.39
C ASN A 38 3.91 1.72 -10.88
N GLN A 39 3.86 2.80 -10.09
CA GLN A 39 2.66 3.30 -9.41
C GLN A 39 1.93 2.19 -8.61
N ARG A 40 2.70 1.42 -7.82
CA ARG A 40 2.23 0.32 -6.96
C ARG A 40 2.55 0.60 -5.49
N ILE A 41 1.75 0.04 -4.59
CA ILE A 41 2.02 0.01 -3.15
C ILE A 41 2.03 -1.45 -2.75
N PHE A 42 3.10 -1.85 -2.11
CA PHE A 42 3.24 -3.15 -1.48
C PHE A 42 2.98 -2.97 0.01
N ILE A 43 2.08 -3.79 0.54
CA ILE A 43 1.76 -3.83 1.95
C ILE A 43 2.10 -5.20 2.52
N THR A 44 2.66 -5.21 3.71
CA THR A 44 2.85 -6.44 4.49
C THR A 44 1.74 -6.52 5.53
N LEU A 45 1.03 -7.64 5.54
CA LEU A 45 -0.06 -7.89 6.48
C LEU A 45 0.49 -8.53 7.76
N LEU A 46 -0.12 -8.18 8.89
CA LEU A 46 0.09 -8.90 10.14
C LEU A 46 -0.44 -10.32 10.03
N ASP A 47 0.33 -11.27 10.57
CA ASP A 47 -0.09 -12.66 10.68
C ASP A 47 -1.46 -12.75 11.37
N ASN A 48 -2.33 -13.61 10.82
CA ASN A 48 -3.70 -13.84 11.30
C ASN A 48 -4.66 -12.63 11.27
N THR A 49 -4.31 -11.53 10.58
CA THR A 49 -5.24 -10.39 10.43
C THR A 49 -5.86 -10.36 9.04
N PRO A 50 -7.20 -10.34 8.93
CA PRO A 50 -7.85 -10.21 7.63
C PRO A 50 -7.61 -8.81 7.04
N LEU A 51 -7.37 -8.76 5.73
CA LEU A 51 -7.26 -7.49 5.01
C LEU A 51 -8.62 -6.79 4.94
N ASP A 52 -8.72 -5.61 5.55
CA ASP A 52 -9.86 -4.71 5.34
C ASP A 52 -9.61 -3.82 4.11
N LYS A 53 -10.13 -4.26 2.95
CA LYS A 53 -10.02 -3.54 1.68
C LYS A 53 -10.68 -2.16 1.74
N ALA A 54 -11.77 -1.99 2.48
CA ALA A 54 -12.48 -0.72 2.56
C ALA A 54 -11.66 0.31 3.33
N ALA A 55 -11.07 -0.09 4.46
CA ALA A 55 -10.16 0.77 5.22
C ALA A 55 -8.91 1.13 4.41
N LEU A 56 -8.34 0.16 3.66
CA LEU A 56 -7.21 0.40 2.78
C LEU A 56 -7.54 1.43 1.69
N PHE A 57 -8.68 1.26 1.01
CA PHE A 57 -9.09 2.15 -0.08
C PHE A 57 -9.31 3.57 0.42
N LYS A 58 -10.00 3.70 1.56
CA LYS A 58 -10.19 4.99 2.21
C LYS A 58 -8.89 5.67 2.60
N ALA A 59 -7.88 4.92 3.06
CA ALA A 59 -6.57 5.47 3.38
C ALA A 59 -5.83 5.98 2.13
N ILE A 60 -5.97 5.28 1.00
CA ILE A 60 -5.40 5.67 -0.31
C ILE A 60 -6.10 6.92 -0.85
N GLU A 61 -7.43 6.95 -0.83
CA GLU A 61 -8.25 8.09 -1.27
C GLU A 61 -8.00 9.33 -0.40
N SER A 62 -7.87 9.15 0.92
CA SER A 62 -7.49 10.24 1.83
C SER A 62 -6.07 10.76 1.58
N GLY A 63 -5.21 9.97 0.91
CA GLY A 63 -3.90 10.40 0.44
C GLY A 63 -3.93 11.16 -0.90
N GLY A 64 -5.09 11.27 -1.54
CA GLY A 64 -5.26 11.93 -2.84
C GLY A 64 -5.09 11.01 -4.05
N TYR A 65 -5.05 9.69 -3.85
CA TYR A 65 -4.85 8.71 -4.92
C TYR A 65 -6.09 7.85 -5.11
N LYS A 66 -6.26 7.32 -6.32
CA LYS A 66 -7.37 6.41 -6.61
C LYS A 66 -6.87 4.96 -6.66
N PRO A 67 -7.30 4.09 -5.72
CA PRO A 67 -7.01 2.66 -5.82
C PRO A 67 -7.72 2.09 -7.05
N ILE A 68 -7.06 1.16 -7.74
CA ILE A 68 -7.61 0.48 -8.94
C ILE A 68 -7.98 -0.94 -8.58
N GLU A 69 -7.00 -1.69 -8.08
CA GLU A 69 -7.13 -3.10 -7.75
C GLU A 69 -6.25 -3.43 -6.55
N VAL A 70 -6.63 -4.48 -5.80
CA VAL A 70 -5.78 -5.13 -4.80
C VAL A 70 -5.48 -6.53 -5.31
N ILE A 71 -4.22 -6.80 -5.56
CA ILE A 71 -3.72 -8.12 -5.91
C ILE A 71 -3.16 -8.73 -4.63
N ALA A 72 -3.73 -9.86 -4.21
CA ALA A 72 -3.20 -10.62 -3.09
C ALA A 72 -2.05 -11.50 -3.61
N GLY A 73 -0.85 -10.93 -3.69
CA GLY A 73 0.35 -11.66 -4.02
C GLY A 73 0.95 -12.32 -2.77
N SER A 74 1.14 -13.64 -2.81
CA SER A 74 2.39 -14.21 -2.30
C SER A 74 3.52 -13.65 -3.18
N GLN A 75 4.78 -13.66 -2.77
CA GLN A 75 5.88 -13.14 -3.60
C GLN A 75 6.13 -14.00 -4.87
N GLU A 76 5.17 -14.12 -5.77
CA GLU A 76 5.23 -14.79 -7.05
C GLU A 76 4.22 -14.10 -7.97
N GLU A 77 4.68 -13.15 -8.78
CA GLU A 77 4.21 -12.98 -10.16
C GLU A 77 5.13 -11.95 -10.84
N GLU A 78 6.04 -12.54 -11.59
CA GLU A 78 7.13 -12.00 -12.38
C GLU A 78 6.58 -11.59 -13.76
N GLN A 79 7.06 -10.44 -14.25
CA GLN A 79 7.37 -10.13 -15.65
C GLN A 79 6.43 -10.62 -16.77
N GLU A 80 5.85 -9.67 -17.51
CA GLU A 80 5.68 -9.79 -18.96
C GLU A 80 6.27 -8.57 -19.66
#